data_AF-A0A8T5M703-F1
#
_entry.id   AF-A0A8T5M703-F1
#
_cell.length_a   1.000
_cell.length_b   1.000
_cell.length_c   1.000
_cell.angle_alpha   90.00
_cell.angle_beta   90.00
_cell.angle_gamma   90.00
#
_symmetry.space_group_name_H-M   'P 1'
#
loop_
_entity.id
_entity.type
_entity.pdbx_description
1 polymer ?
#
loop_
_entity_poly.entity_id
_entity_poly.type
_entity_poly.pdbx_seq_one_letter_code
_entity_poly.pdbx_strand_id
1 'polypeptide(L)'
;MENPVKQGQPDHYLFVIDTDTYAGNFERQMCAYVTGQIGECEVGKEQARLAKQEIPEVVAQLEELIKSVPDEHGCHRPVSIFPNPRYGNDGQGNQALLTAENREQFPGPAYNSVAIYFNSIPDSRLLDVMKERAKEIAAREIGLKKYELTIMIEGFRFLEQYTTYTKLNL
;
A
#
# COMPACT_ATOMS: atom_id res chain seq x y z
N MET A 1 17.78 22.45 8.09
CA MET A 1 18.55 21.62 9.05
C MET A 1 17.96 20.23 8.97
N GLU A 2 18.61 19.34 8.23
CA GLU A 2 18.19 17.93 8.17
C GLU A 2 18.56 17.29 9.51
N ASN A 3 17.56 16.69 10.19
CA ASN A 3 17.83 15.87 11.37
C ASN A 3 18.68 14.68 10.92
N PRO A 4 19.84 14.42 11.55
CA PRO A 4 20.61 13.21 11.24
C PRO A 4 19.71 12.01 11.52
N VAL A 5 19.47 11.18 10.50
CA VAL A 5 18.77 9.91 10.63
C VAL A 5 19.49 9.12 11.74
N LYS A 6 18.78 8.84 12.84
CA LYS A 6 19.35 8.02 13.92
C LYS A 6 19.62 6.64 13.34
N GLN A 7 20.90 6.25 13.30
CA GLN A 7 21.30 4.91 12.88
C GLN A 7 20.45 3.87 13.63
N GLY A 8 19.73 3.03 12.87
CA GLY A 8 18.94 1.91 13.42
C GLY A 8 17.44 2.17 13.62
N GLN A 9 16.88 3.31 13.22
CA GLN A 9 15.42 3.49 13.13
C GLN A 9 14.94 3.37 11.67
N PRO A 10 13.78 2.73 11.42
CA PRO A 10 13.20 2.71 10.08
C PRO A 10 12.76 4.11 9.67
N ASP A 11 12.82 4.41 8.37
CA ASP A 11 12.29 5.65 7.81
C ASP A 11 10.77 5.66 7.95
N HIS A 12 10.14 4.54 7.61
CA HIS A 12 8.69 4.32 7.60
C HIS A 12 8.36 2.88 7.99
N TYR A 13 7.12 2.67 8.45
CA TYR A 13 6.50 1.35 8.53
C TYR A 13 5.49 1.19 7.40
N LEU A 14 5.32 -0.04 6.91
CA LEU A 14 4.42 -0.35 5.80
C LEU A 14 3.38 -1.37 6.26
N PHE A 15 2.10 -1.02 6.18
CA PHE A 15 1.03 -2.00 6.18
C PHE A 15 0.75 -2.42 4.73
N VAL A 16 1.10 -3.65 4.40
CA VAL A 16 1.01 -4.19 3.04
C VAL A 16 -0.17 -5.13 2.93
N ILE A 17 -1.03 -4.87 1.96
CA ILE A 17 -2.21 -5.66 1.62
C ILE A 17 -1.88 -6.42 0.33
N ASP A 18 -1.74 -7.74 0.43
CA ASP A 18 -1.41 -8.60 -0.70
C ASP A 18 -2.68 -8.97 -1.47
N THR A 19 -2.62 -8.81 -2.79
CA THR A 19 -3.73 -9.10 -3.70
C THR A 19 -3.28 -9.97 -4.86
N ASP A 20 -4.25 -10.54 -5.57
CA ASP A 20 -4.02 -11.33 -6.80
C ASP A 20 -3.91 -10.47 -8.07
N THR A 21 -4.26 -9.18 -7.97
CA THR A 21 -4.40 -8.24 -9.09
C THR A 21 -3.39 -7.10 -8.99
N TYR A 22 -2.98 -6.53 -10.14
CA TYR A 22 -2.08 -5.38 -10.19
C TYR A 22 -2.62 -4.17 -9.41
N ALA A 23 -1.87 -3.73 -8.41
CA ALA A 23 -2.32 -2.76 -7.42
C ALA A 23 -2.49 -1.34 -7.97
N GLY A 24 -1.76 -0.97 -9.03
CA GLY A 24 -1.73 0.41 -9.55
C GLY A 24 -3.05 0.94 -10.14
N ASN A 25 -4.06 0.07 -10.25
CA ASN A 25 -5.41 0.45 -10.66
C ASN A 25 -6.29 0.88 -9.48
N PHE A 26 -5.95 0.52 -8.24
CA PHE A 26 -6.85 0.64 -7.10
C PHE A 26 -6.19 1.01 -5.76
N GLU A 27 -4.87 1.11 -5.69
CA GLU A 27 -4.10 1.35 -4.47
C GLU A 27 -4.57 2.61 -3.73
N ARG A 28 -4.89 3.67 -4.46
CA ARG A 28 -5.34 4.96 -3.90
C ARG A 28 -6.74 4.86 -3.30
N GLN A 29 -7.66 4.21 -3.99
CA GLN A 29 -9.03 3.99 -3.52
C GLN A 29 -9.04 3.06 -2.31
N MET A 30 -8.21 2.01 -2.33
CA MET A 30 -8.06 1.10 -1.19
C MET A 30 -7.48 1.83 0.02
N CYS A 31 -6.40 2.58 -0.14
CA CYS A 31 -5.85 3.41 0.94
C CYS A 31 -6.92 4.35 1.51
N ALA A 32 -7.60 5.09 0.65
CA ALA A 32 -8.62 6.05 1.06
C ALA A 32 -9.78 5.40 1.84
N TYR A 33 -10.26 4.23 1.41
CA TYR A 33 -11.32 3.54 2.13
C TYR A 33 -10.83 2.93 3.45
N VAL A 34 -9.63 2.36 3.46
CA VAL A 34 -9.07 1.70 4.65
C VAL A 34 -8.75 2.73 5.74
N THR A 35 -8.27 3.91 5.36
CA THR A 35 -7.69 4.87 6.32
C THR A 35 -8.39 6.21 6.42
N GLY A 36 -9.24 6.57 5.44
CA GLY A 36 -9.80 7.90 5.32
C GLY A 36 -8.84 8.96 4.79
N GLN A 37 -7.60 8.59 4.40
CA GLN A 37 -6.56 9.51 3.94
C GLN A 37 -6.37 9.44 2.42
N ILE A 38 -6.14 10.61 1.80
CA ILE A 38 -5.89 10.75 0.36
C ILE A 38 -4.57 11.51 0.12
N GLY A 39 -3.93 11.26 -1.02
CA GLY A 39 -2.80 12.06 -1.48
C GLY A 39 -3.24 13.31 -2.25
N GLU A 40 -2.27 14.06 -2.77
CA GLU A 40 -2.49 15.34 -3.46
C GLU A 40 -3.30 15.23 -4.76
N CYS A 41 -3.32 14.05 -5.40
CA CYS A 41 -4.09 13.80 -6.62
C CYS A 41 -5.61 13.65 -6.40
N GLU A 42 -6.06 13.69 -5.14
CA GLU A 42 -7.47 13.64 -4.75
C GLU A 42 -8.24 12.35 -5.13
N VAL A 43 -7.56 11.37 -5.72
CA VAL A 43 -8.13 10.06 -6.01
C VAL A 43 -8.47 9.35 -4.71
N GLY A 44 -9.68 8.79 -4.63
CA GLY A 44 -10.20 8.15 -3.43
C GLY A 44 -11.06 9.07 -2.55
N LYS A 45 -11.33 10.33 -2.95
CA LYS A 45 -12.17 11.28 -2.19
C LYS A 45 -13.47 10.67 -1.65
N GLU A 46 -14.19 9.94 -2.49
CA GLU A 46 -15.46 9.32 -2.10
C GLU A 46 -15.25 8.18 -1.08
N GLN A 47 -14.21 7.36 -1.28
CA GLN A 47 -13.83 6.29 -0.37
C GLN A 47 -13.41 6.84 1.00
N ALA A 48 -12.64 7.92 1.02
CA ALA A 48 -12.24 8.61 2.24
C ALA A 48 -13.45 9.22 2.97
N ARG A 49 -14.40 9.81 2.22
CA ARG A 49 -15.66 10.31 2.78
C ARG A 49 -16.46 9.19 3.42
N LEU A 50 -16.60 8.04 2.75
CA LEU A 50 -17.28 6.86 3.30
C LEU A 50 -16.59 6.35 4.56
N ALA A 51 -15.26 6.22 4.56
CA ALA A 51 -14.49 5.81 5.74
C ALA A 51 -14.74 6.74 6.94
N LYS A 52 -14.69 8.06 6.73
CA LYS A 52 -14.98 9.07 7.77
C LYS A 52 -16.40 8.97 8.32
N GLN A 53 -17.37 8.56 7.51
CA GLN A 53 -18.76 8.37 7.94
C GLN A 53 -18.95 7.07 8.71
N GLU A 54 -18.30 5.98 8.28
CA GLU A 54 -18.45 4.66 8.88
C GLU A 54 -17.69 4.52 10.22
N ILE A 55 -16.48 5.07 10.32
CA ILE A 55 -15.57 4.91 11.46
C ILE A 55 -14.79 6.19 11.81
N PRO A 56 -15.47 7.32 12.12
CA PRO A 56 -14.83 8.63 12.29
C PRO A 56 -13.69 8.64 13.31
N GLU A 57 -13.87 7.99 14.46
CA GLU A 57 -12.86 7.96 15.54
C GLU A 57 -11.60 7.19 15.14
N VAL A 58 -11.73 6.14 14.31
CA VAL A 58 -10.60 5.36 13.82
C VAL A 58 -9.86 6.14 12.75
N VAL A 59 -10.57 6.81 11.84
CA VAL A 59 -9.94 7.66 10.82
C VAL A 59 -9.11 8.78 11.45
N ALA A 60 -9.65 9.43 12.48
CA ALA A 60 -8.91 10.46 13.21
C ALA A 60 -7.62 9.92 13.86
N GLN A 61 -7.65 8.70 14.40
CA GLN A 61 -6.44 8.05 14.94
C GLN A 61 -5.44 7.71 13.85
N LEU A 62 -5.89 7.23 12.69
CA LEU A 62 -5.02 6.90 11.57
C LEU A 62 -4.39 8.14 10.93
N GLU A 63 -5.06 9.29 10.96
CA GLU A 63 -4.54 10.57 10.43
C GLU A 63 -3.19 10.95 11.08
N GLU A 64 -3.07 10.77 12.39
CA GLU A 64 -1.85 11.07 13.14
C GLU A 64 -0.72 10.05 12.88
N LEU A 65 -1.08 8.84 12.46
CA LEU A 65 -0.13 7.73 12.26
C LEU A 65 0.38 7.64 10.83
N ILE A 66 -0.44 8.02 9.85
CA ILE A 66 -0.13 7.86 8.44
C ILE A 66 0.93 8.85 7.99
N LYS A 67 1.88 8.34 7.20
CA LYS A 67 2.95 9.14 6.62
C LYS A 67 2.63 9.42 5.16
N SER A 68 2.72 10.68 4.75
CA SER A 68 2.76 11.05 3.34
C SER A 68 4.21 11.06 2.84
N VAL A 69 4.48 10.32 1.77
CA VAL A 69 5.81 10.15 1.14
C VAL A 69 5.75 10.67 -0.29
N PRO A 70 6.74 11.45 -0.77
CA PRO A 70 6.78 11.87 -2.16
C PRO A 70 7.06 10.68 -3.08
N ASP A 71 6.33 10.60 -4.20
CA ASP A 71 6.66 9.67 -5.29
C ASP A 71 7.81 10.21 -6.17
N GLU A 72 8.16 9.47 -7.23
CA GLU A 72 9.23 9.84 -8.16
C GLU A 72 8.98 11.17 -8.90
N HIS A 73 7.75 11.67 -8.89
CA HIS A 73 7.36 12.95 -9.45
C HIS A 73 7.20 14.05 -8.39
N GLY A 74 7.54 13.77 -7.12
CA GLY A 74 7.38 14.67 -5.99
C GLY A 74 5.94 14.80 -5.49
N CYS A 75 5.01 13.99 -5.98
CA CYS A 75 3.63 14.01 -5.50
C CYS A 75 3.52 13.24 -4.19
N HIS A 76 3.05 13.91 -3.14
CA HIS A 76 2.97 13.33 -1.81
C HIS A 76 1.74 12.44 -1.65
N ARG A 77 1.97 11.17 -1.28
CA ARG A 77 0.92 10.15 -1.13
C ARG A 77 1.17 9.26 0.09
N PRO A 78 0.09 8.80 0.76
CA PRO A 78 0.19 7.86 1.89
C PRO A 78 0.29 6.39 1.46
N VAL A 79 0.41 6.12 0.16
CA VAL A 79 0.32 4.78 -0.42
C VAL A 79 1.22 4.63 -1.63
N SER A 80 1.71 3.42 -1.85
CA SER A 80 2.38 2.98 -3.08
C SER A 80 1.93 1.58 -3.47
N ILE A 81 2.20 1.21 -4.72
CA ILE A 81 2.17 -0.19 -5.13
C ILE A 81 3.41 -0.91 -4.60
N PHE A 82 3.28 -2.19 -4.26
CA PHE A 82 4.34 -2.97 -3.64
C PHE A 82 4.41 -4.39 -4.21
N PRO A 83 5.59 -5.04 -4.25
CA PRO A 83 5.71 -6.40 -4.77
C PRO A 83 4.97 -7.42 -3.90
N ASN A 84 4.17 -8.28 -4.53
CA ASN A 84 3.67 -9.51 -3.93
C ASN A 84 4.68 -10.63 -4.20
N PRO A 85 5.36 -11.19 -3.18
CA PRO A 85 6.42 -12.18 -3.39
C PRO A 85 5.93 -13.51 -3.98
N ARG A 86 4.62 -13.71 -4.05
CA ARG A 86 4.01 -14.89 -4.67
C ARG A 86 3.91 -14.77 -6.18
N TYR A 87 4.07 -13.57 -6.74
CA TYR A 87 3.88 -13.30 -8.17
C TYR A 87 5.16 -12.77 -8.81
N GLY A 88 5.34 -13.09 -10.09
CA GLY A 88 6.40 -12.53 -10.92
C GLY A 88 5.83 -11.89 -12.19
N ASN A 89 6.66 -11.09 -12.85
CA ASN A 89 6.37 -10.38 -14.09
C ASN A 89 7.44 -10.70 -15.15
N ASP A 90 7.03 -10.85 -16.40
CA ASP A 90 7.90 -11.23 -17.53
C ASP A 90 8.58 -10.03 -18.23
N GLY A 91 8.33 -8.81 -17.75
CA GLY A 91 8.82 -7.56 -18.35
C GLY A 91 7.97 -7.05 -19.53
N GLN A 92 6.99 -7.81 -19.99
CA GLN A 92 6.06 -7.46 -21.07
C GLN A 92 4.65 -7.15 -20.57
N GLY A 93 4.47 -7.10 -19.24
CA GLY A 93 3.20 -6.82 -18.59
C GLY A 93 2.39 -8.06 -18.24
N ASN A 94 2.89 -9.27 -18.54
CA ASN A 94 2.25 -10.49 -18.07
C ASN A 94 2.75 -10.83 -16.67
N GLN A 95 1.82 -11.25 -15.82
CA GLN A 95 2.09 -11.62 -14.44
C GLN A 95 1.50 -12.99 -14.14
N ALA A 96 2.19 -13.76 -13.30
CA ALA A 96 1.73 -15.07 -12.88
C ALA A 96 2.14 -15.38 -11.44
N LEU A 97 1.37 -16.25 -10.80
CA LEU A 97 1.78 -16.88 -9.55
C LEU A 97 3.06 -17.70 -9.80
N LEU A 98 4.08 -17.48 -8.98
CA LEU A 98 5.37 -18.15 -9.09
C LEU A 98 5.27 -19.60 -8.61
N THR A 99 5.71 -20.51 -9.47
CA THR A 99 5.93 -21.92 -9.17
C THR A 99 7.40 -22.25 -9.42
N ALA A 100 7.81 -23.49 -9.13
CA ALA A 100 9.18 -23.92 -9.42
C ALA A 100 9.44 -23.97 -10.94
N GLU A 101 8.40 -24.22 -11.74
CA GLU A 101 8.46 -24.45 -13.17
C GLU A 101 8.48 -23.16 -14.00
N ASN A 102 7.87 -22.07 -13.50
CA ASN A 102 7.72 -20.83 -14.25
C ASN A 102 8.61 -19.67 -13.79
N ARG A 103 9.38 -19.82 -12.70
CA ARG A 103 10.14 -18.72 -12.09
C ARG A 103 11.11 -18.04 -13.05
N GLU A 104 11.73 -18.78 -13.96
CA GLU A 104 12.64 -18.22 -14.97
C GLU A 104 11.90 -17.38 -16.03
N GLN A 105 10.62 -17.66 -16.29
CA GLN A 105 9.80 -16.93 -17.25
C GLN A 105 9.28 -15.60 -16.67
N PHE A 106 9.21 -15.50 -15.35
CA PHE A 106 8.72 -14.33 -14.62
C PHE A 106 9.80 -13.77 -13.67
N PRO A 107 10.94 -13.28 -14.19
CA PRO A 107 12.09 -12.91 -13.38
C PRO A 107 11.91 -11.61 -12.59
N GLY A 108 10.96 -10.75 -12.98
CA GLY A 108 10.71 -9.46 -12.34
C GLY A 108 9.67 -9.54 -11.22
N PRO A 109 9.64 -8.56 -10.30
CA PRO A 109 8.59 -8.47 -9.29
C PRO A 109 7.24 -8.10 -9.93
N ALA A 110 6.16 -8.72 -9.46
CA ALA A 110 4.80 -8.26 -9.77
C ALA A 110 4.25 -7.40 -8.61
N TYR A 111 3.76 -6.21 -8.95
CA TYR A 111 3.29 -5.21 -7.99
C TYR A 111 1.81 -5.40 -7.65
N ASN A 112 1.50 -6.56 -7.06
CA ASN A 112 0.15 -6.99 -6.70
C ASN A 112 -0.10 -6.78 -5.20
N SER A 113 0.40 -5.68 -4.64
CA SER A 113 0.16 -5.33 -3.25
C SER A 113 0.03 -3.82 -3.09
N VAL A 114 -0.74 -3.41 -2.08
CA VAL A 114 -0.91 -2.01 -1.68
C VAL A 114 -0.12 -1.79 -0.40
N ALA A 115 0.84 -0.87 -0.38
CA ALA A 115 1.60 -0.51 0.81
C ALA A 115 1.17 0.87 1.32
N ILE A 116 0.65 0.92 2.55
CA ILE A 116 0.26 2.16 3.24
C ILE A 116 1.38 2.55 4.20
N TYR A 117 1.84 3.80 4.13
CA TYR A 117 2.96 4.31 4.92
C TYR A 117 2.53 4.82 6.30
N PHE A 118 3.35 4.52 7.31
CA PHE A 118 3.13 4.89 8.70
C PHE A 118 4.39 5.51 9.33
N ASN A 119 4.18 6.51 10.20
CA ASN A 119 5.21 7.09 11.06
C ASN A 119 5.55 6.20 12.26
N SER A 120 4.59 5.38 12.71
CA SER A 120 4.75 4.47 13.85
C SER A 120 3.80 3.27 13.72
N ILE A 121 4.09 2.22 14.47
CA ILE A 121 3.32 0.97 14.44
C ILE A 121 1.91 1.22 15.01
N PRO A 122 0.82 1.01 14.24
CA PRO A 122 -0.54 1.08 14.78
C PRO A 122 -0.76 -0.03 15.81
N ASP A 123 -1.65 0.22 16.78
CA ASP A 123 -2.04 -0.84 17.72
C ASP A 123 -2.80 -1.98 17.00
N SER A 124 -2.94 -3.12 17.68
CA SER A 124 -3.57 -4.31 17.10
C SER A 124 -5.02 -4.07 16.69
N ARG A 125 -5.76 -3.23 17.43
CA ARG A 125 -7.16 -2.91 17.13
C ARG A 125 -7.25 -2.12 15.82
N LEU A 126 -6.39 -1.13 15.62
CA LEU A 126 -6.31 -0.38 14.36
C LEU A 126 -5.95 -1.29 13.19
N LEU A 127 -4.96 -2.18 13.36
CA LEU A 127 -4.56 -3.14 12.33
C LEU A 127 -5.72 -4.07 11.96
N ASP A 128 -6.51 -4.54 12.91
CA ASP A 128 -7.64 -5.43 12.63
C ASP A 128 -8.77 -4.71 11.87
N VAL A 129 -9.10 -3.47 12.25
CA VAL A 129 -10.05 -2.63 11.49
C VAL A 129 -9.55 -2.42 10.06
N MET A 130 -8.26 -2.14 9.87
CA MET A 130 -7.69 -1.96 8.52
C MET A 130 -7.81 -3.22 7.66
N LYS A 131 -7.54 -4.41 8.24
CA LYS A 131 -7.70 -5.69 7.53
C LYS A 131 -9.15 -5.96 7.14
N GLU A 132 -10.10 -5.68 8.04
CA GLU A 132 -11.53 -5.85 7.78
C GLU A 132 -11.98 -4.94 6.63
N ARG A 133 -11.58 -3.66 6.66
CA ARG A 133 -11.93 -2.70 5.60
C ARG A 133 -11.29 -3.03 4.26
N ALA A 134 -10.07 -3.55 4.25
CA ALA A 134 -9.42 -4.03 3.02
C ALA A 134 -10.20 -5.18 2.38
N LYS A 135 -10.75 -6.09 3.19
CA LYS A 135 -11.63 -7.16 2.69
C LYS A 135 -12.98 -6.62 2.24
N GLU A 136 -13.55 -5.65 2.95
CA GLU A 136 -14.83 -5.05 2.62
C GLU A 136 -14.81 -4.31 1.28
N ILE A 137 -13.79 -3.48 1.01
CA ILE A 137 -13.69 -2.79 -0.29
C ILE A 137 -13.56 -3.78 -1.45
N ALA A 138 -12.80 -4.86 -1.26
CA ALA A 138 -12.64 -5.91 -2.26
C ALA A 138 -13.97 -6.64 -2.52
N ALA A 139 -14.72 -6.99 -1.46
CA ALA A 139 -16.00 -7.69 -1.58
C ALA A 139 -17.14 -6.83 -2.16
N ARG A 140 -17.14 -5.52 -1.88
CA ARG A 140 -18.19 -4.59 -2.33
C ARG A 140 -17.86 -3.84 -3.61
N GLU A 141 -16.64 -4.00 -4.13
CA GLU A 141 -16.13 -3.30 -5.31
C GLU A 141 -16.23 -1.76 -5.20
N ILE A 142 -16.16 -1.20 -3.99
CA ILE A 142 -16.40 0.24 -3.76
C ILE A 142 -15.31 1.05 -4.46
N GLY A 143 -15.68 1.76 -5.53
CA GLY A 143 -14.74 2.55 -6.34
C GLY A 143 -13.86 1.75 -7.30
N LEU A 144 -14.02 0.42 -7.34
CA LEU A 144 -13.27 -0.48 -8.21
C LEU A 144 -13.98 -0.74 -9.55
N LYS A 145 -15.30 -0.49 -9.59
CA LYS A 145 -16.16 -0.72 -10.77
C LYS A 145 -15.71 -0.02 -12.05
N LYS A 146 -15.00 1.11 -11.96
CA LYS A 146 -14.46 1.80 -13.15
C LYS A 146 -13.52 0.90 -13.97
N TYR A 147 -12.92 -0.10 -13.33
CA TYR A 147 -11.95 -0.99 -13.95
C TYR A 147 -12.49 -2.42 -14.14
N GLU A 148 -13.75 -2.69 -13.77
CA GLU A 148 -14.33 -4.05 -13.77
C GLU A 148 -13.43 -5.09 -13.08
N LEU A 149 -12.69 -4.66 -12.05
CA LEU A 149 -11.71 -5.50 -11.36
C LEU A 149 -12.38 -6.23 -10.20
N THR A 150 -12.35 -7.55 -10.25
CA THR A 150 -12.50 -8.40 -9.07
C THR A 150 -11.14 -8.58 -8.42
N ILE A 151 -11.03 -8.22 -7.14
CA ILE A 151 -9.77 -8.30 -6.38
C ILE A 151 -9.95 -9.31 -5.26
N MET A 152 -9.00 -10.23 -5.12
CA MET A 152 -8.92 -11.12 -3.96
C MET A 152 -7.84 -10.63 -2.99
N ILE A 153 -8.19 -10.46 -1.71
CA ILE A 153 -7.20 -10.24 -0.65
C ILE A 153 -6.58 -11.58 -0.28
N GLU A 154 -5.27 -11.70 -0.47
CA GLU A 154 -4.53 -12.94 -0.22
C GLU A 154 -3.84 -12.97 1.15
N GLY A 155 -3.52 -11.79 1.69
CA GLY A 155 -2.75 -11.70 2.93
C GLY A 155 -2.45 -10.27 3.35
N PHE A 156 -1.79 -10.17 4.49
CA PHE A 156 -1.33 -8.91 5.06
C PHE A 156 0.09 -9.08 5.58
N ARG A 157 0.92 -8.05 5.39
CA ARG A 157 2.28 -7.98 5.94
C ARG A 157 2.47 -6.64 6.63
N PHE A 158 3.32 -6.61 7.65
CA PHE A 158 3.74 -5.37 8.28
C PHE A 158 5.27 -5.32 8.23
N LEU A 159 5.83 -4.29 7.59
CA LEU A 159 7.24 -4.20 7.27
C LEU A 159 7.85 -2.92 7.81
N GLU A 160 9.15 -2.98 8.09
CA GLU A 160 9.99 -1.80 8.34
C GLU A 160 10.74 -1.44 7.05
N GLN A 161 10.79 -0.16 6.72
CA GLN A 161 11.55 0.35 5.57
C GLN A 161 12.77 1.13 6.05
N TYR A 162 13.94 0.81 5.46
CA TYR A 162 15.21 1.47 5.75
C TYR A 162 15.87 1.95 4.45
N THR A 163 16.41 3.17 4.47
CA THR A 163 17.17 3.79 3.37
C THR A 163 18.63 3.80 3.74
N THR A 164 19.46 3.12 2.95
CA THR A 164 20.90 3.06 3.14
C THR A 164 21.63 3.81 2.03
N TYR A 165 22.55 4.70 2.40
CA TYR A 165 23.38 5.44 1.46
C TYR A 165 24.78 4.83 1.41
N THR A 166 25.27 4.54 0.19
CA THR A 166 26.66 4.11 -0.02
C THR A 166 27.48 5.28 -0.55
N LYS A 167 28.55 5.66 0.16
CA LYS A 167 29.47 6.69 -0.33
C LYS A 167 30.30 6.11 -1.47
N LEU A 168 30.17 6.70 -2.66
CA LEU A 168 31.04 6.39 -3.79
C LEU A 168 32.29 7.27 -3.72
N ASN A 169 33.47 6.67 -3.95
CA ASN A 169 34.71 7.42 -4.14
C ASN A 169 34.78 7.82 -5.61
N LEU A 170 34.39 9.06 -5.91
CA LEU A 170 34.50 9.67 -7.23
C LEU A 170 35.83 10.40 -7.39
#